data_AF-A0A8J8FI17-F1
#
_entry.id   AF-A0A8J8FI17-F1
#
_cell.length_a   1.000
_cell.length_b   1.000
_cell.length_c   1.000
_cell.angle_alpha   90.00
_cell.angle_beta   90.00
_cell.angle_gamma   90.00
#
_symmetry.space_group_name_H-M   'P 1'
#
loop_
_entity.id
_entity.type
_entity.pdbx_description
1 polymer ?
#
loop_
_entity_poly.entity_id
_entity_poly.type
_entity_poly.pdbx_seq_one_letter_code
_entity_poly.pdbx_strand_id
1 'polypeptide(L)'
;MNTKLIMTLSAVCLAAAGVAFTFLPQEIMQYTQLQANHPLFFLIQVLGAMYFAFAMLNWMTRTALIGGIYNKPIALANFLHFFIAGMAIDKILLANSEQPLLLWISGIVYTLFAIAFGLIFFRNPAALKK
;
A
#
# COMPACT_ATOMS: atom_id res chain seq x y z
N MET A 1 -19.69 -0.10 -3.79
CA MET A 1 -18.34 0.53 -3.79
C MET A 1 -17.61 0.05 -5.03
N ASN A 2 -16.93 0.93 -5.77
CA ASN A 2 -16.25 0.53 -7.01
C ASN A 2 -14.90 -0.12 -6.67
N THR A 3 -14.93 -1.43 -6.37
CA THR A 3 -13.74 -2.21 -6.01
C THR A 3 -12.70 -2.21 -7.13
N LYS A 4 -13.14 -2.25 -8.39
CA LYS A 4 -12.25 -2.16 -9.56
C LYS A 4 -11.40 -0.89 -9.53
N LEU A 5 -12.00 0.26 -9.24
CA LEU A 5 -11.27 1.52 -9.14
C LEU A 5 -10.23 1.47 -8.01
N ILE A 6 -10.64 1.03 -6.81
CA ILE A 6 -9.74 0.95 -5.64
C ILE A 6 -8.55 0.03 -5.93
N MET A 7 -8.80 -1.16 -6.48
CA MET A 7 -7.77 -2.13 -6.86
C MET A 7 -6.83 -1.61 -7.95
N THR A 8 -7.36 -0.82 -8.89
CA THR A 8 -6.54 -0.22 -9.95
C THR A 8 -5.64 0.87 -9.39
N LEU A 9 -6.19 1.76 -8.56
CA LEU A 9 -5.41 2.83 -7.93
C LEU A 9 -4.35 2.27 -6.99
N SER A 10 -4.69 1.29 -6.15
CA SER A 10 -3.71 0.65 -5.25
C SER A 10 -2.62 -0.08 -6.04
N ALA A 11 -2.98 -0.75 -7.15
CA ALA A 11 -2.00 -1.38 -8.03
C ALA A 11 -1.02 -0.36 -8.62
N VAL A 12 -1.51 0.77 -9.15
CA VAL A 12 -0.65 1.80 -9.74
C VAL A 12 0.27 2.43 -8.68
N CYS A 13 -0.26 2.77 -7.50
CA CYS A 13 0.53 3.34 -6.41
C CYS A 13 1.64 2.37 -5.94
N LEU A 14 1.29 1.10 -5.71
CA LEU A 14 2.25 0.09 -5.27
C LEU A 14 3.24 -0.29 -6.37
N ALA A 15 2.84 -0.27 -7.64
CA ALA A 15 3.76 -0.49 -8.76
C ALA A 15 4.79 0.64 -8.85
N ALA A 16 4.35 1.89 -8.75
CA ALA A 16 5.25 3.05 -8.76
C ALA A 16 6.23 3.00 -7.58
N ALA A 17 5.74 2.72 -6.37
CA ALA A 17 6.58 2.56 -5.19
C ALA A 17 7.54 1.37 -5.33
N GLY A 18 7.06 0.22 -5.84
CA GLY A 18 7.87 -0.97 -6.06
C GLY A 18 9.00 -0.74 -7.05
N VAL A 19 8.71 -0.13 -8.20
CA VAL A 19 9.72 0.26 -9.20
C VAL A 19 10.73 1.25 -8.60
N ALA A 20 10.25 2.29 -7.90
CA ALA A 20 11.14 3.26 -7.27
C ALA A 20 12.07 2.61 -6.22
N PHE A 21 11.56 1.73 -5.37
CA PHE A 21 12.36 1.10 -4.31
C PHE A 21 13.34 0.06 -4.87
N THR A 22 12.99 -0.62 -5.96
CA THR A 22 13.87 -1.60 -6.60
C THR A 22 14.99 -0.93 -7.41
N PHE A 23 14.68 0.12 -8.18
CA PHE A 23 15.61 0.72 -9.14
C PHE A 23 16.24 2.05 -8.69
N LEU A 24 15.62 2.76 -7.75
CA LEU A 24 16.12 4.02 -7.17
C LEU A 24 16.31 3.97 -5.63
N PRO A 25 16.81 2.87 -5.03
CA PRO A 25 16.98 2.77 -3.58
C PRO A 25 17.93 3.82 -2.99
N GLN A 26 18.98 4.25 -3.70
CA GLN A 26 19.89 5.29 -3.20
C GLN A 26 19.18 6.63 -3.05
N GLU A 27 18.40 7.03 -4.05
CA GLU A 27 17.65 8.28 -4.08
C GLU A 27 16.61 8.31 -2.96
N ILE A 28 15.94 7.17 -2.72
CA ILE A 28 15.00 7.03 -1.60
C ILE A 28 15.72 7.21 -0.26
N MET A 29 16.89 6.61 -0.07
CA MET A 29 17.67 6.78 1.17
C MET A 29 18.12 8.22 1.39
N GLN A 30 18.62 8.87 0.33
CA GLN A 30 19.05 10.28 0.41
C GLN A 30 17.89 11.21 0.74
N TYR A 31 16.73 11.03 0.09
CA TYR A 31 15.56 11.87 0.32
C TYR A 31 14.96 11.68 1.73
N THR A 32 15.06 10.46 2.27
CA THR A 32 14.61 10.12 3.64
C THR A 32 15.67 10.40 4.71
N GLN A 33 16.81 10.99 4.34
CA GLN A 33 17.94 11.28 5.24
C GLN A 33 18.46 10.03 5.99
N LEU A 34 18.25 8.85 5.40
CA LEU A 34 18.77 7.59 5.94
C LEU A 34 20.26 7.49 5.61
N GLN A 35 21.05 7.07 6.59
CA GLN A 35 22.47 6.83 6.37
C GLN A 35 22.66 5.68 5.38
N ALA A 36 23.52 5.89 4.38
CA ALA A 36 23.83 4.88 3.37
C ALA A 36 24.58 3.70 4.02
N ASN A 37 23.89 2.57 4.18
CA ASN A 37 24.46 1.30 4.60
C ASN A 37 24.01 0.17 3.67
N HIS A 38 24.96 -0.69 3.28
CA HIS A 38 24.73 -1.78 2.32
C HIS A 38 23.57 -2.72 2.69
N PRO A 39 23.31 -3.07 3.97
CA PRO A 39 22.17 -3.91 4.31
C PRO A 39 20.81 -3.25 4.06
N LEU A 40 20.66 -1.96 4.36
CA LEU A 40 19.39 -1.24 4.18
C LEU A 40 19.08 -1.04 2.70
N PHE A 41 20.11 -0.82 1.89
CA PHE A 41 20.00 -0.79 0.44
C PHE A 41 19.28 -2.03 -0.10
N PHE A 42 19.80 -3.21 0.27
CA PHE A 42 19.23 -4.49 -0.11
C PHE A 42 17.80 -4.66 0.42
N LEU A 43 17.54 -4.28 1.68
CA LEU A 43 16.20 -4.34 2.27
C LEU A 43 15.19 -3.46 1.54
N ILE A 44 15.56 -2.26 1.11
CA ILE A 44 14.70 -1.38 0.32
C ILE A 44 14.35 -2.04 -1.01
N GLN A 45 15.31 -2.67 -1.70
CA GLN A 45 15.03 -3.37 -2.96
C GLN A 45 14.09 -4.57 -2.78
N VAL A 46 14.27 -5.35 -1.70
CA VAL A 46 13.37 -6.46 -1.35
C VAL A 46 11.98 -5.95 -1.01
N LEU A 47 11.85 -4.84 -0.28
CA LEU A 47 10.56 -4.17 -0.06
C LEU A 47 9.94 -3.68 -1.37
N GLY A 48 10.74 -3.18 -2.30
CA GLY A 48 10.29 -2.81 -3.65
C GLY A 48 9.69 -3.99 -4.41
N ALA A 49 10.36 -5.15 -4.38
CA ALA A 49 9.83 -6.38 -4.96
C ALA A 49 8.51 -6.82 -4.30
N MET A 50 8.40 -6.68 -2.97
CA MET A 50 7.16 -6.98 -2.24
C MET A 50 6.02 -6.03 -2.64
N TYR A 51 6.27 -4.73 -2.76
CA TYR A 51 5.28 -3.75 -3.22
C TYR A 51 4.84 -4.04 -4.65
N PHE A 52 5.78 -4.36 -5.54
CA PHE A 52 5.45 -4.73 -6.92
C PHE A 52 4.62 -6.03 -6.99
N ALA A 53 4.91 -7.01 -6.13
CA ALA A 53 4.10 -8.23 -6.05
C ALA A 53 2.65 -7.95 -5.62
N PHE A 54 2.45 -7.10 -4.60
CA PHE A 54 1.10 -6.65 -4.21
C PHE A 54 0.43 -5.85 -5.33
N ALA A 55 1.18 -5.01 -6.05
CA ALA A 55 0.68 -4.27 -7.20
C ALA A 55 0.13 -5.20 -8.27
N MET A 56 0.88 -6.25 -8.61
CA MET A 56 0.47 -7.25 -9.58
C MET A 56 -0.73 -8.07 -9.10
N LEU A 57 -0.77 -8.46 -7.82
CA LEU A 57 -1.96 -9.10 -7.23
C LEU A 57 -3.20 -8.21 -7.37
N ASN A 58 -3.10 -6.94 -7.04
CA ASN A 58 -4.20 -5.99 -7.14
C ASN A 58 -4.63 -5.76 -8.60
N TRP A 59 -3.66 -5.63 -9.50
CA TRP A 59 -3.93 -5.48 -10.92
C TRP A 59 -4.67 -6.69 -11.48
N MET A 60 -4.14 -7.89 -11.26
CA MET A 60 -4.71 -9.12 -11.83
C MET A 60 -6.10 -9.46 -11.26
N THR A 61 -6.42 -8.98 -10.06
CA THR A 61 -7.72 -9.26 -9.40
C THR A 61 -8.72 -8.11 -9.52
N ARG A 62 -8.35 -6.97 -10.14
CA ARG A 62 -9.18 -5.74 -10.21
C ARG A 62 -10.56 -5.92 -10.86
N THR A 63 -10.74 -6.92 -11.73
CA THR A 63 -12.02 -7.21 -12.37
C THR A 63 -12.80 -8.35 -11.71
N ALA A 64 -12.23 -8.99 -10.70
CA ALA A 64 -12.89 -10.07 -9.98
C ALA A 64 -13.91 -9.53 -8.96
N LEU A 65 -14.88 -10.37 -8.59
CA LEU A 65 -15.82 -10.04 -7.51
C LEU A 65 -15.06 -10.04 -6.17
N ILE A 66 -15.18 -8.95 -5.40
CA ILE A 66 -14.56 -8.83 -4.08
C ILE A 66 -15.66 -8.57 -3.05
N GLY A 67 -15.83 -9.51 -2.12
CA GLY A 67 -16.85 -9.45 -1.07
C GLY A 67 -17.38 -10.83 -0.70
N GLY A 68 -17.90 -10.97 0.52
CA GLY A 68 -18.35 -12.26 1.05
C GLY A 68 -17.18 -13.23 1.16
N ILE A 69 -17.29 -14.43 0.59
CA ILE A 69 -16.18 -15.40 0.51
C ILE A 69 -15.23 -15.13 -0.66
N TYR A 70 -15.63 -14.31 -1.64
CA TYR A 70 -14.86 -14.09 -2.87
C TYR A 70 -13.78 -13.04 -2.66
N ASN A 71 -12.52 -13.43 -2.92
CA ASN A 71 -11.33 -12.58 -2.80
C ASN A 71 -11.20 -11.86 -1.44
N LYS A 72 -11.87 -12.36 -0.39
CA LYS A 72 -11.77 -11.82 0.97
C LYS A 72 -10.34 -11.83 1.52
N PRO A 73 -9.51 -12.88 1.28
CA PRO A 73 -8.11 -12.87 1.69
C PRO A 73 -7.32 -11.72 1.06
N ILE A 74 -7.60 -11.36 -0.20
CA ILE A 74 -6.91 -10.25 -0.89
C ILE A 74 -7.32 -8.89 -0.30
N ALA A 75 -8.61 -8.71 0.00
CA ALA A 75 -9.08 -7.52 0.69
C ALA A 75 -8.44 -7.37 2.08
N LEU A 76 -8.34 -8.48 2.84
CA LEU A 76 -7.68 -8.50 4.14
C LEU A 76 -6.17 -8.22 4.03
N ALA A 77 -5.47 -8.83 3.08
CA ALA A 77 -4.04 -8.62 2.88
C ALA A 77 -3.73 -7.14 2.57
N ASN A 78 -4.50 -6.52 1.67
CA ASN A 78 -4.36 -5.10 1.39
C ASN A 78 -4.70 -4.24 2.61
N PHE A 79 -5.80 -4.55 3.31
CA PHE A 79 -6.16 -3.84 4.54
C PHE A 79 -5.02 -3.88 5.55
N LEU A 80 -4.49 -5.06 5.86
CA LEU A 80 -3.40 -5.22 6.82
C LEU A 80 -2.13 -4.51 6.37
N HIS A 81 -1.77 -4.60 5.09
CA HIS A 81 -0.61 -3.89 4.55
C HIS A 81 -0.74 -2.37 4.75
N PHE A 82 -1.83 -1.77 4.24
CA PHE A 82 -2.02 -0.33 4.33
C PHE A 82 -2.26 0.15 5.76
N PHE A 83 -2.95 -0.63 6.58
CA PHE A 83 -3.22 -0.27 7.98
C PHE A 83 -1.96 -0.34 8.84
N ILE A 84 -1.22 -1.43 8.81
CA ILE A 84 -0.06 -1.62 9.69
C ILE A 84 1.07 -0.67 9.29
N ALA A 85 1.39 -0.56 8.00
CA ALA A 85 2.41 0.38 7.53
C ALA A 85 1.94 1.84 7.66
N GLY A 86 0.65 2.12 7.43
CA GLY A 86 0.07 3.44 7.66
C GLY A 86 0.23 3.88 9.12
N MET A 87 -0.14 3.04 10.08
CA MET A 87 0.06 3.34 11.51
C MET A 87 1.54 3.56 11.87
N ALA A 88 2.46 2.83 11.24
CA ALA A 88 3.89 3.04 11.46
C ALA A 88 4.36 4.40 10.94
N ILE A 89 3.89 4.83 9.76
CA ILE A 89 4.18 6.15 9.18
C ILE A 89 3.56 7.25 10.04
N ASP A 90 2.27 7.14 10.34
CA ASP A 90 1.53 8.12 11.12
C ASP A 90 2.16 8.33 12.50
N LYS A 91 2.64 7.25 13.15
CA LYS A 91 3.37 7.35 14.41
C LYS A 91 4.60 8.26 14.32
N ILE A 92 5.36 8.20 13.22
CA ILE A 92 6.56 9.04 13.02
C ILE A 92 6.14 10.48 12.71
N LEU A 93 5.15 10.67 11.83
CA LEU A 93 4.63 11.99 11.47
C LEU A 93 4.05 12.75 12.68
N LEU A 94 3.40 12.03 13.60
CA LEU A 94 2.85 12.61 14.83
C LEU A 94 3.93 12.88 15.89
N ALA A 95 5.03 12.12 15.90
CA ALA A 95 6.12 12.31 16.84
C ALA A 95 7.00 13.52 16.49
N ASN A 96 7.17 13.81 15.20
CA ASN A 96 7.93 14.95 14.72
C ASN A 96 7.33 15.43 13.41
N SER A 97 6.96 16.72 13.33
CA SER A 97 6.38 17.32 12.13
C SER A 97 7.41 17.68 11.05
N GLU A 98 8.70 17.72 11.37
CA GLU A 98 9.79 18.01 10.44
C GLU A 98 10.21 16.77 9.62
N GLN A 99 9.24 16.07 9.05
CA GLN A 99 9.48 14.92 8.18
C GLN A 99 9.46 15.32 6.71
N PRO A 100 10.24 14.64 5.84
CA PRO A 100 10.20 14.84 4.39
C PRO A 100 8.77 14.76 3.83
N LEU A 101 8.47 15.61 2.83
CA LEU A 101 7.13 15.67 2.20
C LEU A 101 6.65 14.30 1.68
N LEU A 102 7.57 13.47 1.20
CA LEU A 102 7.26 12.11 0.73
C LEU A 102 6.63 11.23 1.82
N LEU A 103 7.04 11.37 3.08
CA LEU A 103 6.45 10.64 4.21
C LEU A 103 5.03 11.10 4.48
N TRP A 104 4.75 12.41 4.40
CA TRP A 104 3.39 12.95 4.52
C TRP A 104 2.47 12.44 3.41
N ILE A 105 2.94 12.48 2.15
CA ILE A 105 2.19 11.93 1.01
C ILE A 105 1.92 10.44 1.23
N SER A 106 2.93 9.69 1.66
CA SER A 106 2.79 8.26 1.95
C SER A 106 1.78 8.00 3.05
N GLY A 107 1.81 8.77 4.15
CA GLY A 107 0.82 8.68 5.23
C GLY A 107 -0.61 8.84 4.71
N ILE A 108 -0.88 9.94 4.00
CA ILE A 108 -2.22 10.20 3.42
C ILE A 108 -2.67 9.05 2.50
N VAL A 109 -1.80 8.59 1.60
CA VAL A 109 -2.10 7.49 0.67
C VAL A 109 -2.42 6.20 1.44
N TYR A 110 -1.60 5.86 2.43
CA TYR A 110 -1.80 4.65 3.24
C TYR A 110 -3.08 4.73 4.09
N THR A 111 -3.38 5.87 4.72
CA THR A 111 -4.62 6.05 5.48
C THR A 111 -5.85 5.91 4.58
N LEU A 112 -5.85 6.54 3.40
CA LEU A 112 -6.96 6.44 2.44
C LEU A 112 -7.21 5.00 1.98
N PHE A 113 -6.15 4.27 1.64
CA PHE A 113 -6.29 2.87 1.26
C PHE A 113 -6.65 1.96 2.43
N ALA A 114 -6.15 2.21 3.64
CA ALA A 114 -6.54 1.46 4.84
C ALA A 114 -8.04 1.59 5.11
N ILE A 115 -8.59 2.80 5.02
CA ILE A 115 -10.03 3.04 5.15
C ILE A 115 -10.79 2.33 4.02
N ALA A 116 -10.34 2.50 2.76
CA ALA A 116 -10.99 1.90 1.60
C ALA A 116 -11.05 0.36 1.70
N PHE A 117 -9.92 -0.30 1.99
CA PHE A 117 -9.86 -1.75 2.13
C PHE A 117 -10.52 -2.26 3.41
N GLY A 118 -10.53 -1.48 4.50
CA GLY A 118 -11.33 -1.77 5.69
C GLY A 118 -12.81 -1.82 5.34
N LEU A 119 -13.31 -0.83 4.58
CA LEU A 119 -14.68 -0.83 4.09
C LEU A 119 -14.98 -1.99 3.14
N ILE A 120 -14.03 -2.43 2.30
CA ILE A 120 -14.19 -3.64 1.45
C ILE A 120 -14.32 -4.88 2.34
N PHE A 121 -13.43 -5.01 3.33
CA PHE A 121 -13.31 -6.22 4.13
C PHE A 121 -14.47 -6.42 5.11
N PHE A 122 -14.92 -5.34 5.77
CA PHE A 122 -15.97 -5.41 6.78
C PHE A 122 -17.39 -5.28 6.22
N ARG A 123 -17.57 -4.81 4.98
CA ARG A 123 -18.90 -4.81 4.35
C ARG A 123 -19.26 -6.21 3.85
N ASN A 124 -20.33 -6.76 4.40
CA ASN A 124 -21.01 -7.90 3.80
C ASN A 124 -21.58 -7.51 2.43
N PRO A 125 -21.53 -8.41 1.42
CA PRO A 125 -22.14 -8.12 0.13
C PRO A 125 -23.63 -7.83 0.38
N ALA A 126 -24.10 -6.64 -0.01
CA ALA A 126 -25.52 -6.38 -0.07
C ALA A 126 -26.12 -7.46 -0.95
N ALA A 127 -27.09 -8.21 -0.42
CA ALA A 127 -27.73 -9.30 -1.15
C ALA A 127 -28.08 -8.80 -2.56
N LEU A 128 -27.57 -9.48 -3.58
CA LEU A 128 -28.00 -9.27 -4.96
C LEU A 128 -29.53 -9.34 -4.92
N LYS A 129 -30.20 -8.22 -5.24
CA LYS A 129 -31.63 -8.27 -5.54
C LYS A 129 -31.75 -9.22 -6.73
N LYS A 130 -32.30 -10.42 -6.47
CA LYS A 130 -32.70 -11.38 -7.48
C LYS A 130 -33.74 -10.77 -8.40
#